data_AF-A0A707C048-F1
#
_entry.id   AF-A0A707C048-F1
#
_cell.length_a   1.000
_cell.length_b   1.000
_cell.length_c   1.000
_cell.angle_alpha   90.00
_cell.angle_beta   90.00
_cell.angle_gamma   90.00
#
_symmetry.space_group_name_H-M   'P 1'
#
loop_
_entity.id
_entity.type
_entity.pdbx_description
1 polymer ?
#
loop_
_entity_poly.entity_id
_entity_poly.type
_entity_poly.pdbx_seq_one_letter_code
_entity_poly.pdbx_strand_id
1 'polypeptide(L)'
;MLIIIALLWCKKDIRDSFYQLIKTFFHKQILTVLGFAVVWTSICIVLFYEIGVWSTDNLKTTLVWVITYAFVTIFETHKIKSSKYYFKSQIKETIGLSALLTFILELQSFSFAIEFIIYPIMLFLGLLAVVANTKKETEKIGATIKVVLGVFVIFYFAHSFFVSIMSPSVTFSWANLTELLTPVLLSFSFMPFIYMLYLYQAYETKLLGLKIYFDDEALFNYAKKLAICFFRTDLDALNRWVRNIHINEIKTKEGIKASLKDV
;
A
#
# COMPACT_ATOMS: atom_id res chain seq x y z
N MET A 1 -16.77 -11.02 5.69
CA MET A 1 -16.18 -12.38 5.70
C MET A 1 -17.20 -13.49 5.39
N LEU A 2 -18.32 -13.60 6.12
CA LEU A 2 -19.28 -14.72 5.96
C LEU A 2 -19.88 -14.85 4.53
N ILE A 3 -20.17 -13.73 3.86
CA ILE A 3 -20.69 -13.73 2.47
C ILE A 3 -19.65 -14.25 1.48
N ILE A 4 -18.37 -13.89 1.66
CA ILE A 4 -17.28 -14.35 0.79
C ILE A 4 -17.06 -15.86 0.99
N ILE A 5 -17.10 -16.33 2.24
CA ILE A 5 -17.00 -17.75 2.59
C ILE A 5 -18.18 -18.54 1.99
N ALA A 6 -19.40 -18.01 2.09
CA ALA A 6 -20.59 -18.62 1.49
C ALA A 6 -20.52 -18.67 -0.05
N LEU A 7 -20.03 -17.61 -0.69
CA LEU A 7 -19.83 -17.56 -2.15
C LEU A 7 -18.72 -18.50 -2.64
N LEU A 8 -17.63 -18.62 -1.88
CA LEU A 8 -16.55 -19.60 -2.14
C LEU A 8 -17.04 -21.04 -2.05
N TRP A 9 -18.00 -21.31 -1.15
CA TRP A 9 -18.56 -22.65 -0.97
C TRP A 9 -19.60 -23.00 -2.04
N CYS A 10 -20.36 -22.02 -2.52
CA CYS A 10 -21.53 -22.25 -3.37
C CYS A 10 -21.22 -22.35 -4.86
N LYS A 11 -20.09 -21.79 -5.34
CA LYS A 11 -19.72 -21.80 -6.76
C LYS A 11 -18.32 -22.36 -7.01
N LYS A 12 -18.27 -23.46 -7.77
CA LYS A 12 -17.02 -24.12 -8.18
C LYS A 12 -16.07 -23.18 -8.91
N ASP A 13 -16.57 -22.34 -9.81
CA ASP A 13 -15.75 -21.38 -10.57
C ASP A 13 -15.07 -20.33 -9.67
N ILE A 14 -15.78 -19.86 -8.63
CA ILE A 14 -15.23 -18.92 -7.65
C ILE A 14 -14.15 -19.61 -6.82
N ARG A 15 -14.37 -20.87 -6.42
CA ARG A 15 -13.38 -21.67 -5.68
C ARG A 15 -12.12 -21.93 -6.51
N ASP A 16 -12.27 -22.31 -7.76
CA ASP A 16 -11.15 -22.63 -8.64
C ASP A 16 -10.36 -21.35 -8.97
N SER A 17 -11.05 -20.23 -9.19
CA SER A 17 -10.43 -18.91 -9.34
C SER A 17 -9.70 -18.45 -8.06
N PHE A 18 -10.27 -18.71 -6.89
CA PHE A 18 -9.65 -18.42 -5.60
C PHE A 18 -8.41 -19.29 -5.35
N TYR A 19 -8.45 -20.57 -5.72
CA TYR A 19 -7.29 -21.45 -5.66
C TYR A 19 -6.17 -20.97 -6.59
N GLN A 20 -6.50 -20.56 -7.81
CA GLN A 20 -5.53 -19.96 -8.73
C GLN A 20 -4.94 -18.66 -8.17
N LEU A 21 -5.77 -17.83 -7.53
CA LEU A 21 -5.31 -16.62 -6.84
C LEU A 21 -4.28 -16.96 -5.77
N ILE A 22 -4.60 -17.90 -4.87
CA ILE A 22 -3.69 -18.39 -3.82
C ILE A 22 -2.39 -18.91 -4.46
N LYS A 23 -2.49 -19.78 -5.47
CA LYS A 23 -1.31 -20.34 -6.15
C LYS A 23 -0.42 -19.24 -6.75
N THR A 24 -1.03 -18.18 -7.27
CA THR A 24 -0.31 -17.03 -7.83
C THR A 24 0.41 -16.25 -6.73
N PHE A 25 -0.18 -16.08 -5.55
CA PHE A 25 0.49 -15.43 -4.41
C PHE A 25 1.78 -16.14 -3.97
N PHE A 26 1.85 -17.46 -4.12
CA PHE A 26 3.05 -18.26 -3.81
C PHE A 26 4.10 -18.28 -4.94
N HIS A 27 3.95 -17.42 -5.95
CA HIS A 27 4.98 -17.28 -6.97
C HIS A 27 6.25 -16.63 -6.39
N LYS A 28 7.43 -17.14 -6.78
CA LYS A 28 8.73 -16.79 -6.18
C LYS A 28 8.99 -15.29 -6.12
N GLN A 29 8.63 -14.56 -7.18
CA GLN A 29 8.80 -13.10 -7.29
C GLN A 29 7.97 -12.35 -6.23
N ILE A 30 6.71 -12.74 -6.03
CA ILE A 30 5.83 -12.11 -5.04
C ILE A 30 6.35 -12.40 -3.63
N LEU A 31 6.68 -13.66 -3.33
CA LEU A 31 7.26 -14.04 -2.04
C LEU A 31 8.58 -13.32 -1.76
N THR A 32 9.41 -13.09 -2.77
CA THR A 32 10.68 -12.36 -2.61
C THR A 32 10.43 -10.89 -2.24
N VAL A 33 9.50 -10.22 -2.92
CA VAL A 33 9.13 -8.83 -2.60
C VAL A 33 8.51 -8.73 -1.21
N LEU A 34 7.60 -9.63 -0.86
CA LEU A 34 7.00 -9.68 0.48
C LEU A 34 8.05 -9.98 1.56
N GLY A 35 9.01 -10.87 1.28
CA GLY A 35 10.12 -11.15 2.19
C GLY A 35 10.98 -9.91 2.45
N PHE A 36 11.34 -9.16 1.41
CA PHE A 36 12.06 -7.89 1.58
C PHE A 36 11.23 -6.84 2.32
N ALA A 37 9.91 -6.78 2.09
CA ALA A 37 9.03 -5.89 2.81
C ALA A 37 9.01 -6.22 4.32
N VAL A 38 8.92 -7.51 4.68
CA VAL A 38 8.97 -7.96 6.08
C VAL A 38 10.31 -7.60 6.72
N VAL A 39 11.43 -7.84 6.04
CA VAL A 39 12.76 -7.47 6.55
C VAL A 39 12.85 -5.96 6.77
N TRP A 40 12.41 -5.17 5.78
CA TRP A 40 12.41 -3.70 5.88
C TRP A 40 11.56 -3.20 7.05
N THR A 41 10.32 -3.68 7.15
CA THR A 41 9.41 -3.31 8.25
C THR A 41 9.98 -3.74 9.61
N SER A 42 10.62 -4.90 9.71
CA SER A 42 11.26 -5.35 10.95
C SER A 42 12.40 -4.41 11.37
N ILE A 43 13.22 -3.95 10.41
CA ILE A 43 14.25 -2.93 10.68
C ILE A 43 13.61 -1.63 11.19
N CYS A 44 12.52 -1.17 10.56
CA CYS A 44 11.81 0.02 11.03
C CYS A 44 11.26 -0.14 12.45
N ILE A 45 10.67 -1.29 12.76
CA ILE A 45 10.14 -1.58 14.11
C ILE A 45 11.27 -1.55 15.15
N VAL A 46 12.41 -2.19 14.88
CA VAL A 46 13.56 -2.16 15.78
C VAL A 46 14.05 -0.72 15.99
N LEU A 47 14.19 0.07 14.92
CA LEU A 47 14.58 1.48 15.04
C LEU A 47 13.56 2.27 15.86
N PHE A 48 12.26 2.05 15.66
CA PHE A 48 11.20 2.72 16.40
C PHE A 48 11.15 2.32 17.87
N TYR A 49 11.49 1.06 18.17
CA TYR A 49 11.63 0.58 19.53
C TYR A 49 12.77 1.29 20.27
N GLU A 50 13.95 1.41 19.64
CA GLU A 50 15.12 2.08 20.23
C GLU A 50 14.88 3.57 20.53
N ILE A 51 14.10 4.26 19.68
CA ILE A 51 13.73 5.67 19.90
C ILE A 51 12.49 5.85 20.81
N GLY A 52 11.93 4.76 21.35
CA GLY A 52 10.79 4.77 22.27
C GLY A 52 9.43 5.07 21.62
N VAL A 53 9.35 5.02 20.29
CA VAL A 53 8.13 5.29 19.50
C VAL A 53 7.29 4.02 19.31
N TRP A 54 7.91 2.84 19.43
CA TRP A 54 7.21 1.56 19.31
C TRP A 54 7.42 0.69 20.55
N SER A 55 6.37 -0.03 20.93
CA SER A 55 6.32 -0.99 22.02
C SER A 55 5.45 -2.18 21.63
N THR A 56 5.42 -3.23 22.45
CA THR A 56 4.59 -4.42 22.21
C THR A 56 3.10 -4.12 22.13
N ASP A 57 2.65 -3.02 22.74
CA ASP A 57 1.26 -2.56 22.68
C ASP A 57 0.87 -2.19 21.24
N ASN A 58 1.82 -1.68 20.45
CA ASN A 58 1.61 -1.27 19.06
C ASN A 58 1.61 -2.44 18.06
N LEU A 59 1.81 -3.69 18.52
CA LEU A 59 1.90 -4.87 17.66
C LEU A 59 0.62 -5.08 16.85
N LYS A 60 -0.55 -4.96 17.51
CA LYS A 60 -1.85 -5.12 16.85
C LYS A 60 -2.00 -4.12 15.71
N THR A 61 -1.71 -2.86 15.99
CA THR A 61 -1.79 -1.77 15.01
C THR A 61 -0.79 -1.94 13.87
N THR A 62 0.40 -2.44 14.17
CA THR A 62 1.41 -2.78 13.16
C THR A 62 0.93 -3.89 12.22
N LEU A 63 0.31 -4.96 12.75
CA LEU A 63 -0.24 -6.05 11.94
C LEU A 63 -1.37 -5.58 11.04
N VAL A 64 -2.28 -4.75 11.56
CA VAL A 64 -3.35 -4.15 10.77
C VAL A 64 -2.74 -3.29 9.65
N TRP A 65 -1.78 -2.42 9.97
CA TRP A 65 -1.09 -1.57 9.01
C TRP A 65 -0.37 -2.37 7.90
N VAL A 66 0.27 -3.50 8.23
CA VAL A 66 0.91 -4.37 7.23
C VAL A 66 -0.11 -4.83 6.18
N ILE A 67 -1.30 -5.23 6.61
CA ILE A 67 -2.35 -5.76 5.72
C ILE A 67 -3.03 -4.63 4.94
N THR A 68 -3.39 -3.54 5.62
CA THR A 68 -4.22 -2.48 5.03
C THR A 68 -3.42 -1.47 4.22
N TYR A 69 -2.18 -1.21 4.59
CA TYR A 69 -1.32 -0.21 3.94
C TYR A 69 -0.16 -0.85 3.18
N ALA A 70 0.70 -1.60 3.86
CA ALA A 70 1.96 -2.07 3.26
C ALA A 70 1.69 -3.00 2.07
N PHE A 71 0.82 -3.99 2.27
CA PHE A 71 0.42 -4.92 1.23
C PHE A 71 -0.23 -4.21 0.04
N VAL A 72 -1.23 -3.36 0.29
CA VAL A 72 -1.93 -2.62 -0.77
C VAL A 72 -0.95 -1.77 -1.59
N THR A 73 -0.06 -1.02 -0.93
CA THR A 73 0.90 -0.13 -1.58
C THR A 73 1.90 -0.90 -2.47
N ILE A 74 2.37 -2.07 -2.03
CA ILE A 74 3.21 -2.95 -2.86
C ILE A 74 2.50 -3.29 -4.18
N PHE A 75 1.25 -3.71 -4.12
CA PHE A 75 0.49 -4.09 -5.33
C PHE A 75 0.16 -2.89 -6.20
N GLU A 76 -0.01 -1.69 -5.64
CA GLU A 76 -0.29 -0.48 -6.39
C GLU A 76 0.95 0.17 -7.04
N THR A 77 2.15 -0.37 -6.80
CA THR A 77 3.40 0.19 -7.34
C THR A 77 3.40 0.25 -8.89
N HIS A 78 2.65 -0.64 -9.57
CA HIS A 78 2.48 -0.60 -11.03
C HIS A 78 1.73 0.65 -11.54
N LYS A 79 0.94 1.31 -10.68
CA LYS A 79 0.20 2.55 -11.03
C LYS A 79 1.10 3.78 -11.06
N ILE A 80 2.35 3.68 -10.61
CA ILE A 80 3.32 4.76 -10.55
C ILE A 80 3.83 5.08 -11.98
N LYS A 81 3.00 5.76 -12.78
CA LYS A 81 3.33 6.18 -14.14
C LYS A 81 4.14 7.49 -14.20
N SER A 82 4.19 8.24 -13.10
CA SER A 82 4.90 9.53 -12.99
C SER A 82 5.45 9.71 -11.57
N SER A 83 6.77 9.50 -11.43
CA SER A 83 7.45 9.41 -10.13
C SER A 83 7.34 10.69 -9.28
N LYS A 84 7.25 11.87 -9.91
CA LYS A 84 7.34 13.14 -9.18
C LYS A 84 6.08 13.51 -8.41
N TYR A 85 4.90 13.10 -8.88
CA TYR A 85 3.63 13.46 -8.26
C TYR A 85 3.07 12.38 -7.33
N TYR A 86 3.32 11.10 -7.62
CA TYR A 86 2.80 9.98 -6.82
C TYR A 86 3.30 10.00 -5.38
N PHE A 87 4.60 10.12 -5.20
CA PHE A 87 5.19 10.15 -3.86
C PHE A 87 4.78 11.40 -3.08
N LYS A 88 4.67 12.55 -3.76
CA LYS A 88 4.17 13.79 -3.16
C LYS A 88 2.70 13.70 -2.76
N SER A 89 1.85 13.05 -3.56
CA SER A 89 0.45 12.81 -3.20
C SER A 89 0.32 11.85 -2.03
N GLN A 90 1.11 10.77 -2.00
CA GLN A 90 1.11 9.80 -0.90
C GLN A 90 1.47 10.47 0.44
N ILE A 91 2.48 11.34 0.46
CA ILE A 91 2.86 12.12 1.65
C ILE A 91 1.70 13.02 2.09
N LYS A 92 1.04 13.70 1.14
CA LYS A 92 -0.09 14.60 1.42
C LYS A 92 -1.31 13.85 1.95
N GLU A 93 -1.57 12.64 1.47
CA GLU A 93 -2.66 11.78 1.96
C GLU A 93 -2.35 11.21 3.35
N THR A 94 -1.08 10.89 3.61
CA THR A 94 -0.62 10.34 4.90
C THR A 94 -0.58 11.41 6.02
N ILE A 95 -0.29 12.68 5.71
CA ILE A 95 -0.33 13.81 6.66
C ILE A 95 -1.68 14.58 6.60
N GLY A 96 -2.55 14.24 5.66
CA GLY A 96 -3.74 15.02 5.35
C GLY A 96 -4.74 15.11 6.50
N LEU A 97 -5.75 15.97 6.33
CA LEU A 97 -6.88 16.12 7.26
C LEU A 97 -7.55 14.76 7.59
N SER A 98 -7.47 13.79 6.67
CA SER A 98 -7.88 12.40 6.88
C SER A 98 -7.15 11.72 8.03
N ALA A 99 -5.83 11.82 8.11
CA ALA A 99 -5.05 11.20 9.18
C ALA A 99 -5.37 11.82 10.55
N LEU A 100 -5.56 13.15 10.59
CA LEU A 100 -5.99 13.86 11.80
C LEU A 100 -7.42 13.47 12.23
N LEU A 101 -8.34 13.31 11.27
CA LEU A 101 -9.71 12.83 11.53
C LEU A 101 -9.72 11.39 12.03
N THR A 102 -8.95 10.51 11.39
CA THR A 102 -8.78 9.12 11.82
C THR A 102 -8.21 9.06 13.23
N PHE A 103 -7.22 9.89 13.56
CA PHE A 103 -6.72 10.00 14.94
C PHE A 103 -7.82 10.33 15.94
N ILE A 104 -8.61 11.38 15.70
CA ILE A 104 -9.66 11.80 16.65
C ILE A 104 -10.74 10.71 16.79
N LEU A 105 -11.02 9.98 15.72
CA LEU A 105 -11.95 8.84 15.74
C LEU A 105 -11.38 7.62 16.48
N GLU A 106 -10.08 7.37 16.40
CA GLU A 106 -9.42 6.21 17.02
C GLU A 106 -8.94 6.48 18.46
N LEU A 107 -8.87 7.75 18.89
CA LEU A 107 -8.44 8.15 20.24
C LEU A 107 -9.22 7.44 21.36
N GLN A 108 -10.53 7.32 21.20
CA GLN A 108 -11.42 6.64 22.14
C GLN A 108 -12.49 5.87 21.39
N SER A 109 -12.22 4.60 21.14
CA SER A 109 -13.19 3.65 20.63
C SER A 109 -14.17 3.19 21.70
N PHE A 110 -15.35 2.72 21.26
CA PHE A 110 -16.26 2.05 22.18
C PHE A 110 -15.65 0.72 22.67
N SER A 111 -16.17 0.19 23.77
CA SER A 111 -15.82 -1.18 24.18
C SER A 111 -16.02 -2.16 23.04
N PHE A 112 -15.16 -3.17 22.94
CA PHE A 112 -15.19 -4.17 21.88
C PHE A 112 -16.59 -4.80 21.67
N ALA A 113 -17.35 -5.02 22.76
CA ALA A 113 -18.71 -5.58 22.68
C ALA A 113 -19.68 -4.67 21.91
N ILE A 114 -19.59 -3.35 22.12
CA ILE A 114 -20.42 -2.37 21.42
C ILE A 114 -20.02 -2.30 19.95
N GLU A 115 -18.72 -2.20 19.66
CA GLU A 115 -18.22 -2.16 18.28
C GLU A 115 -18.58 -3.41 17.47
N PHE A 116 -18.50 -4.57 18.10
CA PHE A 116 -18.82 -5.86 17.48
C PHE A 116 -20.29 -5.94 17.02
N ILE A 117 -21.21 -5.25 17.70
CA ILE A 117 -22.62 -5.18 17.30
C ILE A 117 -22.84 -4.06 16.27
N ILE A 118 -22.24 -2.89 16.51
CA ILE A 118 -22.45 -1.70 15.68
C ILE A 118 -21.87 -1.85 14.28
N TYR A 119 -20.64 -2.36 14.12
CA TYR A 119 -19.98 -2.42 12.82
C TYR A 119 -20.72 -3.30 11.79
N PRO A 120 -21.25 -4.49 12.14
CA PRO A 120 -22.12 -5.25 11.24
C PRO A 120 -23.39 -4.51 10.84
N ILE A 121 -24.02 -3.77 11.77
CA ILE A 121 -25.23 -3.00 11.49
C ILE A 121 -24.90 -1.85 10.52
N MET A 122 -23.81 -1.12 10.77
CA MET A 122 -23.34 -0.04 9.91
C MET A 122 -22.98 -0.55 8.51
N LEU A 123 -22.32 -1.71 8.41
CA LEU A 123 -22.03 -2.36 7.15
C LEU A 123 -23.31 -2.74 6.40
N PHE A 124 -24.28 -3.34 7.10
CA PHE A 124 -25.57 -3.73 6.51
C PHE A 124 -26.33 -2.51 5.98
N LEU A 125 -26.41 -1.43 6.76
CA LEU A 125 -27.03 -0.17 6.34
C LEU A 125 -26.29 0.46 5.16
N GLY A 126 -24.95 0.45 5.16
CA GLY A 126 -24.15 0.94 4.04
C GLY A 126 -24.45 0.18 2.74
N LEU A 127 -24.53 -1.15 2.80
CA LEU A 127 -24.90 -1.98 1.65
C LEU A 127 -26.34 -1.70 1.19
N LEU A 128 -27.29 -1.59 2.12
CA LEU A 128 -28.67 -1.23 1.80
C LEU A 128 -28.76 0.14 1.13
N ALA A 129 -27.99 1.13 1.59
CA ALA A 129 -27.94 2.44 0.97
C ALA A 129 -27.42 2.37 -0.47
N VAL A 130 -26.38 1.57 -0.73
CA VAL A 130 -25.85 1.38 -2.10
C VAL A 130 -26.91 0.73 -3.00
N VAL A 131 -27.55 -0.35 -2.54
CA VAL A 131 -28.60 -1.03 -3.32
C VAL A 131 -29.80 -0.12 -3.56
N ALA A 132 -30.27 0.60 -2.54
CA ALA A 132 -31.42 1.49 -2.66
C ALA A 132 -31.20 2.66 -3.65
N ASN A 133 -29.95 3.08 -3.87
CA ASN A 133 -29.63 4.13 -4.85
C ASN A 133 -29.56 3.63 -6.31
N THR A 134 -29.76 2.33 -6.59
CA THR A 134 -29.75 1.80 -7.97
C THR A 134 -31.05 2.05 -8.73
N LYS A 135 -32.17 2.25 -8.04
CA LYS A 135 -33.49 2.53 -8.64
C LYS A 135 -34.01 3.88 -8.15
N LYS A 136 -34.59 4.67 -9.05
CA LYS A 136 -35.20 5.98 -8.71
C LYS A 136 -36.28 5.88 -7.64
N GLU A 137 -37.02 4.78 -7.61
CA GLU A 137 -38.10 4.54 -6.63
C GLU A 137 -37.58 4.40 -5.19
N THR A 138 -36.38 3.86 -5.00
CA THR A 138 -35.78 3.60 -3.68
C THR A 138 -34.72 4.63 -3.29
N GLU A 139 -34.45 5.61 -4.14
CA GLU A 139 -33.44 6.64 -3.94
C GLU A 139 -33.65 7.42 -2.63
N LYS A 140 -34.90 7.75 -2.30
CA LYS A 140 -35.24 8.43 -1.02
C LYS A 140 -34.84 7.58 0.20
N ILE A 141 -35.04 6.27 0.15
CA ILE A 141 -34.65 5.35 1.23
C ILE A 141 -33.12 5.32 1.35
N GLY A 142 -32.42 5.23 0.21
CA GLY A 142 -30.96 5.30 0.17
C GLY A 142 -30.40 6.59 0.76
N ALA A 143 -31.06 7.73 0.49
CA ALA A 143 -30.69 9.02 1.07
C ALA A 143 -30.91 9.07 2.59
N THR A 144 -32.06 8.59 3.08
CA THR A 144 -32.35 8.52 4.53
C THR A 144 -31.33 7.65 5.26
N ILE A 145 -31.00 6.47 4.72
CA ILE A 145 -29.99 5.59 5.34
C ILE A 145 -28.62 6.29 5.38
N LYS A 146 -28.23 7.01 4.33
CA LYS A 146 -26.99 7.82 4.33
C LYS A 146 -27.00 8.89 5.42
N VAL A 147 -28.13 9.57 5.65
CA VAL A 147 -28.27 10.54 6.74
C VAL A 147 -28.11 9.86 8.10
N VAL A 148 -28.75 8.71 8.32
CA VAL A 148 -28.61 7.94 9.57
C VAL A 148 -27.15 7.53 9.80
N LEU A 149 -26.47 7.01 8.78
CA LEU A 149 -25.05 6.69 8.83
C LEU A 149 -24.20 7.92 9.15
N GLY A 150 -24.51 9.07 8.54
CA GLY A 150 -23.81 10.34 8.81
C GLY A 150 -23.99 10.82 10.24
N VAL A 151 -25.22 10.79 10.77
CA VAL A 151 -25.52 11.13 12.18
C VAL A 151 -24.76 10.20 13.13
N PHE A 152 -24.72 8.91 12.82
CA PHE A 152 -23.95 7.95 13.62
C PHE A 152 -22.45 8.31 13.67
N VAL A 153 -21.85 8.64 12.52
CA VAL A 153 -20.44 9.05 12.46
C VAL A 153 -20.20 10.31 13.28
N ILE A 154 -21.09 11.30 13.17
CA ILE A 154 -21.00 12.54 13.98
C ILE A 154 -21.12 12.24 15.47
N PHE A 155 -22.06 11.38 15.87
CA PHE A 155 -22.24 10.97 17.25
C PHE A 155 -21.01 10.24 17.80
N TYR A 156 -20.49 9.26 17.04
CA TYR A 156 -19.28 8.53 17.40
C TYR A 156 -18.10 9.49 17.58
N PHE A 157 -17.92 10.42 16.64
CA PHE A 157 -16.88 11.44 16.72
C PHE A 157 -17.06 12.34 17.95
N ALA A 158 -18.27 12.86 18.19
CA ALA A 158 -18.55 13.72 19.33
C ALA A 158 -18.32 13.00 20.67
N HIS A 159 -18.69 11.73 20.76
CA HIS A 159 -18.42 10.90 21.93
C HIS A 159 -16.92 10.71 22.15
N SER A 160 -16.17 10.28 21.13
CA SER A 160 -14.71 10.11 21.21
C SER A 160 -14.03 11.41 21.64
N PHE A 161 -14.43 12.53 21.04
CA PHE A 161 -13.91 13.85 21.36
C PHE A 161 -14.25 14.30 22.79
N PHE A 162 -15.49 14.07 23.25
CA PHE A 162 -15.91 14.42 24.60
C PHE A 162 -15.14 13.62 25.67
N VAL A 163 -15.01 12.31 25.49
CA VAL A 163 -14.23 11.44 26.40
C VAL A 163 -12.76 11.86 26.40
N SER A 164 -12.22 12.18 25.22
CA SER A 164 -10.84 12.65 25.06
C SER A 164 -10.54 13.91 25.89
N ILE A 165 -11.45 14.89 25.90
CA ILE A 165 -11.35 16.11 26.70
C ILE A 165 -11.56 15.85 28.19
N MET A 166 -12.47 14.94 28.55
CA MET A 166 -12.79 14.65 29.95
C MET A 166 -11.72 13.80 30.66
N SER A 167 -10.83 13.13 29.91
CA SER A 167 -9.72 12.35 30.48
C SER A 167 -8.38 12.63 29.80
N PRO A 168 -7.85 13.88 29.85
CA PRO A 168 -6.66 14.25 29.10
C PRO A 168 -5.41 13.43 29.46
N SER A 169 -5.24 13.07 30.74
CA SER A 169 -4.09 12.29 31.21
C SER A 169 -4.03 10.88 30.62
N VAL A 170 -5.20 10.28 30.35
CA VAL A 170 -5.30 8.96 29.71
C VAL A 170 -5.18 9.11 28.19
N THR A 171 -5.89 10.08 27.63
CA THR A 171 -5.93 10.35 26.18
C THR A 171 -4.56 10.72 25.62
N PHE A 172 -3.86 11.68 26.24
CA PHE A 172 -2.53 12.14 25.82
C PHE A 172 -1.39 11.36 26.48
N SER A 173 -1.65 10.12 26.90
CA SER A 173 -0.61 9.22 27.37
C SER A 173 0.38 8.91 26.23
N TRP A 174 1.64 8.63 26.61
CA TRP A 174 2.66 8.26 25.63
C TRP A 174 2.25 7.04 24.80
N ALA A 175 1.63 6.03 25.44
CA ALA A 175 1.13 4.84 24.78
C ALA A 175 0.14 5.18 23.64
N ASN A 176 -0.89 5.99 23.91
CA ASN A 176 -1.88 6.38 22.90
C ASN A 176 -1.26 7.24 21.79
N LEU A 177 -0.30 8.10 22.13
CA LEU A 177 0.42 8.89 21.15
C LEU A 177 1.25 8.00 20.22
N THR A 178 1.97 7.01 20.76
CA THR A 178 2.73 6.04 19.98
C THR A 178 1.85 5.13 19.14
N GLU A 179 0.65 4.77 19.64
CA GLU A 179 -0.33 3.96 18.91
C GLU A 179 -0.79 4.67 17.63
N LEU A 180 -1.03 5.99 17.72
CA LEU A 180 -1.32 6.82 16.55
C LEU A 180 -0.11 6.97 15.62
N LEU A 181 1.04 7.34 16.18
CA LEU A 181 2.18 7.76 15.37
C LEU A 181 2.79 6.56 14.64
N THR A 182 2.65 5.35 15.17
CA THR A 182 3.23 4.13 14.61
C THR A 182 2.83 3.91 13.14
N PRO A 183 1.55 3.82 12.75
CA PRO A 183 1.14 3.70 11.35
C PRO A 183 1.65 4.82 10.44
N VAL A 184 1.64 6.06 10.93
CA VAL A 184 2.08 7.23 10.15
C VAL A 184 3.57 7.13 9.87
N LEU A 185 4.37 6.93 10.92
CA LEU A 185 5.82 6.82 10.82
C LEU A 185 6.23 5.59 10.02
N LEU A 186 5.56 4.45 10.21
CA LEU A 186 5.79 3.25 9.40
C LEU A 186 5.50 3.52 7.92
N SER A 187 4.39 4.20 7.59
CA SER A 187 4.06 4.59 6.21
C SER A 187 5.15 5.45 5.58
N PHE A 188 5.65 6.46 6.31
CA PHE A 188 6.78 7.29 5.88
C PHE A 188 8.06 6.48 5.69
N SER A 189 8.40 5.64 6.65
CA SER A 189 9.59 4.78 6.59
C SER A 189 9.47 3.67 5.55
N PHE A 190 8.27 3.30 5.11
CA PHE A 190 8.03 2.33 4.04
C PHE A 190 8.17 2.94 2.64
N MET A 191 8.07 4.26 2.52
CA MET A 191 8.15 4.97 1.27
C MET A 191 9.49 4.78 0.52
N PRO A 192 10.68 4.81 1.17
CA PRO A 192 11.93 4.44 0.53
C PRO A 192 11.92 3.02 -0.04
N PHE A 193 11.31 2.07 0.68
CA PHE A 193 11.16 0.70 0.18
C PHE A 193 10.30 0.64 -1.08
N ILE A 194 9.15 1.32 -1.09
CA ILE A 194 8.29 1.41 -2.29
C ILE A 194 9.02 2.07 -3.46
N TYR A 195 9.84 3.10 -3.19
CA TYR A 195 10.66 3.73 -4.22
C TYR A 195 11.69 2.77 -4.81
N MET A 196 12.38 1.98 -3.98
CA MET A 196 13.31 0.95 -4.45
C MET A 196 12.59 -0.13 -5.27
N LEU A 197 11.40 -0.56 -4.84
CA LEU A 197 10.58 -1.52 -5.57
C LEU A 197 10.14 -0.98 -6.94
N TYR A 198 9.72 0.28 -6.98
CA TYR A 198 9.39 0.98 -8.23
C TYR A 198 10.56 1.00 -9.20
N LEU A 199 11.75 1.37 -8.74
CA LEU A 199 12.96 1.35 -9.56
C LEU A 199 13.25 -0.07 -10.06
N TYR A 200 13.24 -1.07 -9.17
CA TYR A 200 13.45 -2.46 -9.54
C TYR A 200 12.51 -2.91 -10.68
N GLN A 201 11.21 -2.65 -10.54
CA GLN A 201 10.20 -3.00 -11.54
C GLN A 201 10.42 -2.26 -12.86
N ALA A 202 10.79 -0.97 -12.81
CA ALA A 202 11.07 -0.18 -14.00
C ALA A 202 12.31 -0.69 -14.76
N TYR A 203 13.36 -1.10 -14.04
CA TYR A 203 14.55 -1.70 -14.64
C TYR A 203 14.25 -3.06 -15.25
N GLU A 204 13.54 -3.96 -14.56
CA GLU A 204 13.16 -5.25 -15.12
C GLU A 204 12.36 -5.10 -16.40
N THR A 205 11.40 -4.17 -16.41
CA THR A 205 10.54 -3.93 -17.57
C THR A 205 11.31 -3.35 -18.75
N LYS A 206 12.13 -2.30 -18.52
CA LYS A 206 12.88 -1.63 -19.59
C LYS A 206 14.01 -2.49 -20.15
N LEU A 207 14.65 -3.31 -19.32
CA LEU A 207 15.74 -4.20 -19.75
C LEU A 207 15.24 -5.53 -20.33
N LEU A 208 13.94 -5.85 -20.23
CA LEU A 208 13.38 -7.07 -20.80
C LEU A 208 13.68 -7.20 -22.30
N GLY A 209 13.56 -6.11 -23.05
CA GLY A 209 13.89 -6.07 -24.49
C GLY A 209 15.35 -6.44 -24.75
N LEU A 210 16.28 -5.91 -23.94
CA LEU A 210 17.70 -6.27 -24.04
C LEU A 210 17.98 -7.72 -23.68
N LYS A 211 17.25 -8.29 -22.71
CA LYS A 211 17.38 -9.71 -22.35
C LYS A 211 17.00 -10.63 -23.50
N ILE A 212 16.01 -10.23 -24.31
CA ILE A 212 15.57 -10.98 -25.49
C ILE A 212 16.54 -10.74 -26.66
N TYR A 213 17.08 -9.53 -26.77
CA TYR A 213 17.96 -9.13 -27.87
C TYR A 213 19.40 -9.70 -27.76
N PHE A 214 19.93 -9.83 -26.55
CA PHE A 214 21.25 -10.41 -26.31
C PHE A 214 21.15 -11.94 -26.17
N ASP A 215 21.77 -12.65 -27.11
CA ASP A 215 21.88 -14.12 -27.06
C ASP A 215 22.79 -14.61 -25.90
N ASP A 216 23.72 -13.76 -25.44
CA ASP A 216 24.65 -14.04 -24.35
C ASP A 216 24.20 -13.44 -23.01
N GLU A 217 23.97 -14.30 -22.01
CA GLU A 217 23.58 -13.91 -20.66
C GLU A 217 24.67 -13.09 -19.93
N ALA A 218 25.95 -13.31 -20.23
CA ALA A 218 27.03 -12.53 -19.66
C ALA A 218 27.02 -11.08 -20.18
N LEU A 219 26.72 -10.90 -21.47
CA LEU A 219 26.56 -9.59 -22.09
C LEU A 219 25.35 -8.84 -21.50
N PHE A 220 24.21 -9.52 -21.35
CA PHE A 220 23.04 -8.94 -20.69
C PHE A 220 23.32 -8.53 -19.24
N ASN A 221 23.98 -9.39 -18.45
CA ASN A 221 24.32 -9.07 -17.07
C ASN A 221 25.31 -7.90 -16.95
N TYR A 222 26.25 -7.78 -17.89
CA TYR A 222 27.14 -6.62 -17.99
C TYR A 222 26.35 -5.35 -18.30
N ALA A 223 25.47 -5.36 -19.32
CA ALA A 223 24.62 -4.24 -19.68
C ALA A 223 23.71 -3.81 -18.52
N LYS A 224 23.11 -4.78 -17.80
CA LYS A 224 22.25 -4.53 -16.64
C LYS A 224 23.02 -3.84 -15.50
N LYS A 225 24.20 -4.34 -15.14
CA LYS A 225 25.03 -3.71 -14.10
C LYS A 225 25.42 -2.28 -14.49
N LEU A 226 25.83 -2.10 -15.74
CA LEU A 226 26.20 -0.79 -16.28
C LEU A 226 25.03 0.19 -16.25
N ALA A 227 23.84 -0.25 -16.65
CA ALA A 227 22.63 0.54 -16.64
C ALA A 227 22.27 1.00 -15.21
N ILE A 228 22.29 0.08 -14.24
CA ILE A 228 21.98 0.39 -12.83
C ILE A 228 22.98 1.40 -12.26
N CYS A 229 24.27 1.23 -12.53
CA CYS A 229 25.32 2.13 -12.03
C CYS A 229 25.26 3.53 -12.66
N PHE A 230 24.98 3.61 -13.97
CA PHE A 230 25.02 4.87 -14.71
C PHE A 230 23.72 5.68 -14.59
N PHE A 231 22.57 5.06 -14.85
CA PHE A 231 21.30 5.78 -14.90
C PHE A 231 20.68 5.97 -13.52
N ARG A 232 20.91 5.06 -12.57
CA ARG A 232 20.39 5.12 -11.18
C ARG A 232 18.89 5.37 -11.15
N THR A 233 18.45 6.61 -10.95
CA THR A 233 17.04 7.02 -10.86
C THR A 233 16.49 7.61 -12.17
N ASP A 234 17.34 7.88 -13.16
CA ASP A 234 16.94 8.45 -14.46
C ASP A 234 16.41 7.36 -15.39
N LEU A 235 15.11 7.08 -15.22
CA LEU A 235 14.41 6.08 -16.01
C LEU A 235 14.19 6.51 -17.47
N ASP A 236 14.24 7.81 -17.77
CA ASP A 236 14.03 8.34 -19.12
C ASP A 236 15.31 8.19 -19.95
N ALA A 237 16.46 8.53 -19.38
CA ALA A 237 17.76 8.23 -19.96
C ALA A 237 17.93 6.72 -20.18
N LEU A 238 17.59 5.87 -19.20
CA LEU A 238 17.61 4.41 -19.36
C LEU A 238 16.78 3.96 -20.57
N ASN A 239 15.59 4.52 -20.77
CA ASN A 239 14.73 4.16 -21.89
C ASN A 239 15.31 4.57 -23.25
N ARG A 240 15.87 5.78 -23.32
CA ARG A 240 16.55 6.28 -24.52
C ARG A 240 17.75 5.42 -24.88
N TRP A 241 18.53 5.01 -23.88
CA TRP A 241 19.68 4.12 -24.05
C TRP A 241 19.30 2.73 -24.54
N VAL A 242 18.30 2.09 -23.92
CA VAL A 242 17.79 0.78 -24.40
C VAL A 242 17.33 0.87 -25.85
N ARG A 243 16.62 1.95 -26.23
CA ARG A 243 16.20 2.18 -27.60
C ARG A 243 17.39 2.38 -28.55
N ASN A 244 18.41 3.12 -28.13
CA ASN A 244 19.63 3.35 -28.91
C ASN A 244 20.37 2.04 -29.24
N ILE A 245 20.45 1.13 -28.26
CA ILE A 245 21.07 -0.20 -28.47
C ILE A 245 20.34 -1.00 -29.55
N HIS A 246 19.00 -0.99 -29.54
CA HIS A 246 18.23 -1.72 -30.54
C HIS A 246 18.35 -1.09 -31.94
N ILE A 247 18.28 0.25 -32.04
CA ILE A 247 18.35 0.96 -33.33
C ILE A 247 19.72 0.77 -33.99
N ASN A 248 20.81 0.87 -33.21
CA ASN A 248 22.18 0.75 -33.72
C ASN A 248 22.72 -0.69 -33.64
N GLU A 249 21.84 -1.66 -33.34
CA GLU A 249 22.15 -3.09 -33.27
C GLU A 249 23.40 -3.44 -32.43
N ILE A 250 23.63 -2.75 -31.31
CA ILE A 250 24.87 -2.85 -30.55
C ILE A 250 24.93 -4.18 -29.79
N LYS A 251 25.92 -5.05 -30.09
CA LYS A 251 26.10 -6.38 -29.45
C LYS A 251 27.44 -6.62 -28.75
N THR A 252 28.32 -5.63 -28.66
CA THR A 252 29.66 -5.80 -28.04
C THR A 252 29.78 -5.06 -26.71
N LYS A 253 30.64 -5.53 -25.80
CA LYS A 253 30.88 -4.87 -24.51
C LYS A 253 31.42 -3.45 -24.68
N GLU A 254 32.33 -3.23 -25.64
CA GLU A 254 32.82 -1.87 -25.93
C GLU A 254 31.73 -0.98 -26.50
N GLY A 255 30.91 -1.51 -27.43
CA GLY A 255 29.80 -0.76 -28.02
C GLY A 255 28.76 -0.34 -26.99
N ILE A 256 28.40 -1.25 -26.07
CA ILE A 256 27.47 -0.96 -24.96
C ILE A 256 28.05 0.15 -24.07
N LYS A 257 29.35 0.10 -23.74
CA LYS A 257 30.00 1.14 -22.94
C LYS A 257 30.09 2.48 -23.68
N ALA A 258 30.35 2.46 -24.99
CA ALA A 258 30.41 3.67 -25.81
C ALA A 258 29.04 4.36 -25.90
N SER A 259 27.98 3.57 -26.07
CA SER A 259 26.60 4.08 -26.22
C SER A 259 26.05 4.85 -25.01
N LEU A 260 26.71 4.77 -23.86
CA LEU A 260 26.38 5.58 -22.68
C LEU A 260 26.64 7.08 -22.89
N LYS A 261 27.57 7.44 -23.79
CA LYS A 261 27.92 8.84 -24.08
C LYS A 261 26.85 9.55 -24.91
N ASP A 262 25.95 8.79 -25.54
CA ASP A 262 24.97 9.29 -26.49
C ASP A 262 23.61 9.62 -25.84
N VAL A 263 23.51 9.58 -24.50
CA VAL A 263 22.23 9.62 -23.75
C VAL A 263 22.25 10.56 -22.56
#